data_AF-A0A448YRM7-F1
#
_entry.id   AF-A0A448YRM7-F1
#
_cell.length_a   1.000
_cell.length_b   1.000
_cell.length_c   1.000
_cell.angle_alpha   90.00
_cell.angle_beta   90.00
_cell.angle_gamma   90.00
#
_symmetry.space_group_name_H-M   'P 1'
#
loop_
_entity.id
_entity.type
_entity.pdbx_description
1 polymer ?
#
loop_
_entity_poly.entity_id
_entity_poly.type
_entity_poly.pdbx_seq_one_letter_code
_entity_poly.pdbx_strand_id
1 'polypeptide(L)'
;MSDSTPPPPAPVSLPEVDNVMLDYPLVSISYCVRCHWMLRAAWYQQEILQTFGSKQDSVISANASNVPKLTINSVILKPSLIAGTFTIAVKVKKNDNWIVVWDRKMDGGFPDSKIVKQKIRDLVRPGLKMNHLDKPSTSSNGALLSSSSTTPRSGSPLGRSRTFAEECLECTRTWEG
;
A
#
# COMPACT_ATOMS: atom_id res chain seq x y z
N MET A 1 51.89 -25.27 -23.05
CA MET A 1 50.52 -25.79 -22.80
C MET A 1 49.66 -24.58 -22.47
N SER A 2 49.11 -23.94 -23.49
CA SER A 2 48.28 -22.74 -23.36
C SER A 2 46.87 -23.16 -22.98
N ASP A 3 46.56 -23.00 -21.70
CA ASP A 3 45.24 -23.24 -21.10
C ASP A 3 44.21 -22.29 -21.71
N SER A 4 43.39 -22.84 -22.61
CA SER A 4 42.35 -22.10 -23.35
C SER A 4 41.01 -22.53 -22.77
N THR A 5 40.70 -22.08 -21.56
CA THR A 5 39.36 -22.24 -21.02
C THR A 5 38.44 -21.22 -21.71
N PRO A 6 37.36 -21.66 -22.39
CA PRO A 6 36.46 -20.75 -23.08
C PRO A 6 35.72 -19.85 -22.08
N PRO A 7 35.37 -18.61 -22.47
CA PRO A 7 34.64 -17.69 -21.60
C PRO A 7 33.26 -18.28 -21.23
N PRO A 8 32.76 -17.99 -20.01
CA PRO A 8 31.45 -18.45 -19.60
C PRO A 8 30.38 -17.93 -20.57
N PRO A 9 29.35 -18.73 -20.87
CA PRO A 9 28.27 -18.29 -21.75
C PRO A 9 27.62 -17.03 -21.15
N ALA A 10 27.31 -16.05 -22.01
CA ALA A 10 26.60 -14.85 -21.62
C ALA A 10 25.31 -15.22 -20.87
N PRO A 11 24.88 -14.43 -19.86
CA PRO A 11 23.65 -14.72 -19.14
C PRO A 11 22.50 -14.74 -20.14
N VAL A 12 21.91 -15.93 -20.34
CA VAL A 12 20.72 -16.11 -21.16
C VAL A 12 19.63 -15.32 -20.45
N SER A 13 19.22 -14.19 -21.05
CA SER A 13 18.03 -13.46 -20.61
C SER A 13 16.86 -14.41 -20.76
N LEU A 14 16.39 -14.95 -19.63
CA LEU A 14 15.18 -15.74 -19.59
C LEU A 14 14.07 -14.89 -20.24
N PRO A 15 13.28 -15.45 -21.18
CA PRO A 15 12.09 -14.74 -21.63
C PRO A 15 11.26 -14.39 -20.40
N GLU A 16 10.78 -13.15 -20.29
CA GLU A 16 9.82 -12.75 -19.26
C GLU A 16 8.55 -13.58 -19.43
N VAL A 17 8.55 -14.80 -18.90
CA VAL A 17 7.36 -15.61 -18.71
C VAL A 17 6.64 -14.98 -17.52
N ASP A 18 5.98 -13.84 -17.78
CA ASP A 18 4.99 -13.23 -16.91
C ASP A 18 3.76 -14.14 -16.84
N ASN A 19 3.93 -15.32 -16.26
CA ASN A 19 2.85 -16.23 -15.89
C ASN A 19 2.15 -15.71 -14.62
N VAL A 20 1.81 -14.42 -14.60
CA VAL A 20 0.91 -13.89 -13.59
C VAL A 20 -0.31 -13.39 -14.31
N MET A 21 -1.37 -14.20 -14.25
CA MET A 21 -2.74 -13.88 -14.69
C MET A 21 -3.35 -12.82 -13.75
N LEU A 22 -2.67 -11.69 -13.59
CA LEU A 22 -3.10 -10.56 -12.80
C LEU A 22 -3.69 -9.52 -13.74
N ASP A 23 -5.00 -9.37 -13.65
CA ASP A 23 -5.68 -8.25 -14.27
C ASP A 23 -5.37 -6.97 -13.49
N TYR A 24 -5.14 -5.87 -14.20
CA TYR A 24 -4.99 -4.54 -13.62
C TYR A 24 -6.36 -3.85 -13.54
N PRO A 25 -6.61 -2.96 -12.56
CA PRO A 25 -5.68 -2.38 -11.57
C PRO A 25 -5.33 -3.29 -10.38
N LEU A 26 -4.11 -3.11 -9.86
CA LEU A 26 -3.58 -3.86 -8.72
C LEU A 26 -3.31 -2.95 -7.52
N VAL A 27 -3.63 -3.43 -6.32
CA VAL A 27 -3.23 -2.79 -5.07
C VAL A 27 -2.20 -3.68 -4.37
N SER A 28 -1.19 -3.07 -3.75
CA SER A 28 -0.21 -3.75 -2.91
C SER A 28 -0.20 -3.12 -1.53
N ILE A 29 -0.21 -3.95 -0.50
CA ILE A 29 -0.09 -3.53 0.90
C ILE A 29 1.18 -4.17 1.46
N SER A 30 2.22 -3.37 1.61
CA SER A 30 3.47 -3.78 2.25
C SER A 30 3.38 -3.56 3.75
N TYR A 31 3.64 -4.58 4.56
CA TYR A 31 3.51 -4.50 6.02
C TYR A 31 4.70 -5.14 6.73
N CYS A 32 5.06 -4.60 7.89
CA CYS A 32 6.10 -5.17 8.73
C CYS A 32 5.59 -6.46 9.40
N VAL A 33 6.28 -7.58 9.15
CA VAL A 33 5.94 -8.87 9.76
C VAL A 33 6.21 -8.91 11.27
N ARG A 34 7.24 -8.18 11.72
CA ARG A 34 7.64 -8.12 13.15
C ARG A 34 6.73 -7.24 14.01
N CYS A 35 5.95 -6.34 13.40
CA CYS A 35 5.03 -5.47 14.13
C CYS A 35 3.63 -6.10 14.31
N HIS A 36 3.42 -7.36 13.89
CA HIS A 36 2.12 -8.05 13.91
C HIS A 36 1.00 -7.32 13.14
N TRP A 37 1.35 -6.56 12.09
CA TRP A 37 0.37 -5.79 11.30
C TRP A 37 -0.30 -6.56 10.16
N MET A 38 -0.05 -7.87 10.05
CA MET A 38 -0.67 -8.72 9.04
C MET A 38 -2.20 -8.62 9.08
N LEU A 39 -2.81 -8.68 10.28
CA LEU A 39 -4.26 -8.62 10.45
C LEU A 39 -4.82 -7.27 9.99
N ARG A 40 -4.12 -6.18 10.27
CA ARG A 40 -4.50 -4.85 9.80
C ARG A 40 -4.39 -4.75 8.28
N ALA A 41 -3.33 -5.29 7.68
CA ALA A 41 -3.16 -5.31 6.23
C ALA A 41 -4.27 -6.14 5.55
N ALA A 42 -4.62 -7.30 6.11
CA ALA A 42 -5.72 -8.14 5.64
C ALA A 42 -7.08 -7.44 5.75
N TRP A 43 -7.32 -6.68 6.82
CA TRP A 43 -8.54 -5.88 6.95
C TRP A 43 -8.68 -4.83 5.84
N TYR A 44 -7.62 -4.07 5.52
CA TYR A 44 -7.68 -3.14 4.38
C TYR A 44 -7.90 -3.86 3.04
N GLN A 45 -7.27 -5.03 2.86
CA GLN A 45 -7.51 -5.86 1.67
C GLN A 45 -8.99 -6.21 1.54
N GLN A 46 -9.65 -6.64 2.62
CA GLN A 46 -11.08 -6.94 2.64
C GLN A 46 -11.92 -5.69 2.34
N GLU A 47 -11.64 -4.56 2.99
CA GLU A 47 -12.33 -3.28 2.74
C GLU A 47 -12.29 -2.86 1.27
N ILE A 48 -11.12 -2.99 0.63
CA ILE A 48 -10.91 -2.63 -0.77
C ILE A 48 -11.67 -3.60 -1.69
N LEU A 49 -11.54 -4.91 -1.47
CA LEU A 49 -12.20 -5.92 -2.30
C LEU A 49 -13.72 -5.92 -2.14
N GLN A 50 -14.24 -5.66 -0.95
CA GLN A 50 -15.69 -5.51 -0.73
C GLN A 50 -16.24 -4.26 -1.43
N THR A 51 -15.44 -3.20 -1.53
CA THR A 51 -15.86 -1.95 -2.19
C THR A 51 -15.75 -2.05 -3.72
N PHE A 52 -14.70 -2.66 -4.24
CA PHE A 52 -14.37 -2.65 -5.67
C PHE A 52 -14.38 -4.03 -6.36
N GLY A 53 -14.86 -5.09 -5.70
CA GLY A 53 -14.79 -6.46 -6.23
C GLY A 53 -15.99 -6.92 -7.07
N SER A 54 -17.10 -6.18 -7.08
CA SER A 54 -18.32 -6.62 -7.78
C SER A 54 -18.21 -6.50 -9.31
N LYS A 55 -18.03 -7.64 -9.99
CA LYS A 55 -17.79 -7.78 -11.44
C LYS A 55 -18.97 -7.53 -12.39
N GLN A 56 -20.15 -7.18 -11.90
CA GLN A 56 -21.30 -6.91 -12.78
C GLN A 56 -22.08 -5.67 -12.33
N ASP A 57 -22.28 -4.75 -13.27
CA ASP A 57 -23.64 -4.33 -13.57
C ASP A 57 -24.01 -5.11 -14.84
N SER A 58 -24.61 -6.30 -14.69
CA SER A 58 -25.13 -7.09 -15.81
C SER A 58 -26.36 -6.44 -16.47
N VAL A 59 -26.72 -5.23 -16.05
CA VAL A 59 -27.68 -4.40 -16.76
C VAL A 59 -26.87 -3.49 -17.69
N ILE A 60 -26.51 -4.03 -18.84
CA ILE A 60 -26.30 -3.22 -20.04
C ILE A 60 -27.68 -2.60 -20.35
N SER A 61 -28.03 -1.50 -19.67
CA SER A 61 -29.12 -0.64 -20.12
C SER A 61 -28.62 -0.01 -21.40
N ALA A 62 -29.20 -0.41 -22.53
CA ALA A 62 -28.84 -0.03 -23.89
C ALA A 62 -28.93 1.49 -24.20
N ASN A 63 -28.96 2.34 -23.18
CA ASN A 63 -29.35 3.75 -23.25
C ASN A 63 -28.88 4.59 -22.04
N ALA A 64 -27.96 4.11 -21.19
CA ALA A 64 -27.29 4.94 -20.19
C ALA A 64 -25.77 4.82 -20.37
N SER A 65 -25.09 5.95 -20.54
CA SER A 65 -23.64 6.10 -20.75
C SER A 65 -22.82 4.92 -20.26
N ASN A 66 -22.20 4.20 -21.21
CA ASN A 66 -21.41 2.99 -21.01
C ASN A 66 -20.13 3.30 -20.21
N VAL A 67 -20.29 3.50 -18.91
CA VAL A 67 -19.25 3.86 -17.96
C VAL A 67 -18.84 2.58 -17.24
N PRO A 68 -17.65 2.01 -17.53
CA PRO A 68 -17.20 0.81 -16.84
C PRO A 68 -17.07 1.07 -15.34
N LYS A 69 -17.75 0.25 -14.54
CA LYS A 69 -17.69 0.21 -13.08
C LYS A 69 -16.23 -0.01 -12.63
N LEU A 70 -15.75 0.86 -11.74
CA LEU A 70 -14.42 0.75 -11.16
C LEU A 70 -14.28 -0.59 -10.43
N THR A 71 -13.44 -1.48 -10.96
CA THR A 71 -13.16 -2.80 -10.38
C THR A 71 -11.68 -2.90 -10.04
N ILE A 72 -11.34 -3.37 -8.84
CA ILE A 72 -9.97 -3.70 -8.45
C ILE A 72 -9.85 -5.22 -8.49
N ASN A 73 -9.02 -5.72 -9.39
CA ASN A 73 -8.99 -7.15 -9.68
C ASN A 73 -8.17 -7.93 -8.66
N SER A 74 -7.14 -7.33 -8.08
CA SER A 74 -6.34 -7.99 -7.05
C SER A 74 -5.74 -7.01 -6.05
N VAL A 75 -5.66 -7.47 -4.81
CA VAL A 75 -4.98 -6.80 -3.71
C VAL A 75 -3.95 -7.77 -3.15
N ILE A 76 -2.68 -7.38 -3.18
CA ILE A 76 -1.53 -8.22 -2.81
C ILE A 76 -1.04 -7.80 -1.43
N LEU A 77 -0.85 -8.77 -0.54
CA LEU A 77 -0.17 -8.55 0.73
C LEU A 77 1.32 -8.87 0.56
N LYS A 78 2.19 -7.89 0.85
CA LYS A 78 3.65 -8.03 0.75
C LYS A 78 4.29 -7.99 2.14
N PRO A 79 4.77 -9.12 2.68
CA PRO A 79 5.53 -9.09 3.93
C PRO A 79 6.83 -8.30 3.74
N SER A 80 7.18 -7.48 4.72
CA SER A 80 8.43 -6.72 4.76
C SER A 80 9.16 -6.97 6.09
N LEU A 81 10.49 -7.13 6.01
CA LEU A 81 11.36 -7.26 7.17
C LEU A 81 11.78 -5.89 7.76
N ILE A 82 11.55 -4.82 7.00
CA ILE A 82 11.85 -3.45 7.40
C ILE A 82 10.88 -3.03 8.51
N ALA A 83 11.44 -2.54 9.62
CA ALA A 83 10.68 -2.15 10.79
C ALA A 83 9.75 -0.96 10.48
N GLY A 84 8.50 -1.08 10.94
CA GLY A 84 7.52 -0.02 10.83
C GLY A 84 7.02 0.27 9.42
N THR A 85 7.33 -0.60 8.44
CA THR A 85 6.78 -0.51 7.08
C THR A 85 5.28 -0.75 7.09
N PHE A 86 4.54 0.20 6.56
CA PHE A 86 3.14 0.04 6.22
C PHE A 86 2.82 0.98 5.07
N THR A 87 2.79 0.45 3.84
CA THR A 87 2.67 1.23 2.61
C THR A 87 1.61 0.61 1.72
N ILE A 88 0.65 1.42 1.27
CA ILE A 88 -0.38 1.03 0.31
C ILE A 88 -0.03 1.69 -1.02
N ALA A 89 0.07 0.90 -2.08
CA ALA A 89 0.38 1.39 -3.42
C ALA A 89 -0.56 0.79 -4.47
N VAL A 90 -0.81 1.53 -5.54
CA VAL A 90 -1.67 1.13 -6.66
C VAL A 90 -0.85 1.09 -7.94
N LYS A 91 -1.13 0.12 -8.80
CA LYS A 91 -0.63 0.05 -10.17
C LYS A 91 -1.83 -0.08 -11.12
N VAL A 92 -2.07 0.95 -11.93
CA VAL A 92 -3.30 1.07 -12.73
C VAL A 92 -3.23 0.24 -14.01
N LYS A 93 -2.08 0.21 -14.69
CA LYS A 93 -1.84 -0.61 -15.89
C LYS A 93 -0.54 -1.41 -15.78
N LYS A 94 -0.35 -2.39 -16.66
CA LYS A 94 0.84 -3.26 -16.70
C LYS A 94 2.16 -2.50 -16.76
N ASN A 95 2.23 -1.45 -17.56
CA ASN A 95 3.46 -0.68 -17.79
C ASN A 95 3.61 0.52 -16.85
N ASP A 96 2.69 0.74 -15.92
CA ASP A 96 2.76 1.86 -14.99
C ASP A 96 3.68 1.54 -13.80
N ASN A 97 4.25 2.60 -13.22
CA ASN A 97 4.93 2.54 -11.94
C ASN A 97 3.92 2.42 -10.79
N TRP A 98 4.38 1.89 -9.65
CA TRP A 98 3.59 1.89 -8.43
C TRP A 98 3.42 3.32 -7.91
N ILE A 99 2.18 3.71 -7.65
CA ILE A 99 1.82 5.00 -7.05
C ILE A 99 1.49 4.77 -5.58
N VAL A 100 2.20 5.44 -4.69
CA VAL A 100 1.95 5.35 -3.25
C VAL A 100 0.66 6.09 -2.91
N VAL A 101 -0.30 5.36 -2.35
CA VAL A 101 -1.57 5.89 -1.84
C VAL A 101 -1.41 6.38 -0.40
N TRP A 102 -0.65 5.62 0.40
CA TRP A 102 -0.38 5.92 1.80
C TRP A 102 0.93 5.27 2.23
N ASP A 103 1.73 5.99 3.00
CA ASP A 103 2.88 5.47 3.73
C ASP A 103 2.79 5.89 5.20
N ARG A 104 2.82 4.92 6.12
CA ARG A 104 2.66 5.18 7.55
C ARG A 104 3.64 6.21 8.09
N LYS A 105 4.90 6.20 7.64
CA LYS A 105 5.93 7.11 8.17
C LYS A 105 5.76 8.51 7.61
N MET A 106 5.35 8.63 6.35
CA MET A 106 5.17 9.91 5.68
C MET A 106 3.83 10.58 6.02
N ASP A 107 2.76 9.80 6.09
CA ASP A 107 1.39 10.29 6.29
C ASP A 107 0.93 10.24 7.78
N GLY A 108 1.82 9.90 8.71
CA GLY A 108 1.58 10.06 10.14
C GLY A 108 0.64 9.02 10.77
N GLY A 109 0.78 7.74 10.41
CA GLY A 109 0.05 6.65 11.05
C GLY A 109 -0.72 5.75 10.08
N PHE A 110 -1.78 5.12 10.57
CA PHE A 110 -2.63 4.23 9.77
C PHE A 110 -3.82 5.00 9.19
N PRO A 111 -4.13 4.82 7.89
CA PRO A 111 -5.20 5.58 7.26
C PRO A 111 -6.60 5.09 7.66
N ASP A 112 -7.59 5.95 7.60
CA ASP A 112 -8.99 5.53 7.53
C ASP A 112 -9.23 4.77 6.22
N SER A 113 -9.97 3.65 6.27
CA SER A 113 -10.29 2.87 5.07
C SER A 113 -11.01 3.71 4.03
N LYS A 114 -11.81 4.70 4.47
CA LYS A 114 -12.48 5.65 3.60
C LYS A 114 -11.51 6.42 2.71
N ILE A 115 -10.43 6.92 3.29
CA ILE A 115 -9.45 7.76 2.58
C ILE A 115 -8.64 6.92 1.61
N VAL A 116 -8.27 5.70 2.01
CA VAL A 116 -7.64 4.74 1.10
C VAL A 116 -8.54 4.49 -0.12
N LYS A 117 -9.83 4.20 0.11
CA LYS A 117 -10.80 3.95 -0.96
C LYS A 117 -11.01 5.16 -1.86
N GLN A 118 -11.10 6.37 -1.31
CA GLN A 118 -11.19 7.62 -2.07
C GLN A 118 -9.96 7.83 -2.95
N LYS A 119 -8.74 7.74 -2.39
CA LYS A 119 -7.49 7.90 -3.15
C LYS A 119 -7.36 6.85 -4.27
N ILE A 120 -7.71 5.60 -4.00
CA ILE A 120 -7.71 4.53 -5.02
C ILE A 120 -8.71 4.88 -6.15
N ARG A 121 -9.91 5.33 -5.81
CA ARG A 121 -10.94 5.78 -6.78
C ARG A 121 -10.41 6.89 -7.66
N ASP A 122 -9.84 7.93 -7.07
CA ASP A 122 -9.33 9.10 -7.80
C ASP A 122 -8.17 8.75 -8.73
N LEU A 123 -7.33 7.77 -8.36
CA LEU A 123 -6.23 7.30 -9.20
C LEU A 123 -6.69 6.43 -10.39
N VAL A 124 -7.65 5.53 -10.17
CA VAL A 124 -8.08 4.60 -11.23
C VAL A 124 -9.15 5.23 -12.14
N ARG A 125 -10.07 6.00 -11.56
CA ARG A 125 -11.18 6.63 -12.28
C ARG A 125 -11.46 8.04 -11.73
N PRO A 126 -10.70 9.06 -12.15
CA PRO A 126 -10.92 10.43 -11.71
C PRO A 126 -12.34 10.88 -12.08
N GLY A 127 -13.01 11.57 -11.15
CA GLY A 127 -14.35 12.14 -11.38
C GLY A 127 -15.54 11.19 -11.14
N LEU A 128 -15.32 9.92 -10.77
CA LEU A 128 -16.42 9.05 -10.33
C LEU A 128 -16.93 9.50 -8.96
N LYS A 129 -18.17 9.98 -8.86
CA LYS A 129 -18.80 10.28 -7.56
C LYS A 129 -19.30 8.99 -6.92
N MET A 130 -18.88 8.68 -5.69
CA MET A 130 -19.40 7.57 -4.90
C MET A 130 -20.08 8.14 -3.67
N ASN A 131 -21.41 8.32 -3.77
CA ASN A 131 -22.29 8.98 -2.79
C ASN A 131 -21.86 8.88 -1.32
N HIS A 132 -21.60 7.66 -0.82
CA HIS A 132 -21.27 7.41 0.59
C HIS A 132 -19.79 7.57 0.94
N LEU A 133 -18.90 7.47 -0.04
CA LEU A 133 -17.47 7.66 0.15
C LEU A 133 -17.11 9.15 0.14
N ASP A 134 -17.86 10.03 -0.53
CA ASP A 134 -17.43 11.42 -0.76
C ASP A 134 -17.70 12.40 0.42
N LYS A 135 -18.39 11.97 1.49
CA LYS A 135 -18.56 12.83 2.68
C LYS A 135 -17.22 13.05 3.40
N PRO A 136 -16.85 14.26 3.86
CA PRO A 136 -15.66 14.41 4.69
C PRO A 136 -15.82 13.62 6.00
N SER A 137 -14.81 12.84 6.42
CA SER A 137 -14.77 12.25 7.76
C SER A 137 -14.12 13.23 8.75
N THR A 138 -14.66 13.31 9.97
CA THR A 138 -14.26 14.28 11.01
C THR A 138 -12.93 13.93 11.70
N SER A 139 -12.22 12.88 11.27
CA SER A 139 -10.96 12.45 11.90
C SER A 139 -9.76 13.18 11.29
N SER A 140 -9.00 13.85 12.15
CA SER A 140 -7.76 14.60 11.85
C SER A 140 -6.89 13.97 10.78
N ASN A 141 -6.75 14.63 9.62
CA ASN A 141 -5.91 14.26 8.48
C ASN A 141 -6.04 12.81 7.98
N GLY A 142 -7.09 12.08 8.40
CA GLY A 142 -7.30 10.71 7.97
C GLY A 142 -6.49 9.62 8.64
N ALA A 143 -5.64 9.94 9.60
CA ALA A 143 -4.93 8.93 10.39
C ALA A 143 -5.81 8.50 11.57
N LEU A 144 -6.16 7.22 11.65
CA LEU A 144 -7.03 6.70 12.71
C LEU A 144 -6.33 6.56 14.07
N LEU A 145 -4.99 6.65 14.10
CA LEU A 145 -4.19 6.58 15.32
C LEU A 145 -2.93 7.44 15.16
N SER A 146 -2.94 8.67 15.69
CA SER A 146 -1.71 9.42 15.99
C SER A 146 -1.40 9.24 17.47
N SER A 147 -0.23 8.70 17.80
CA SER A 147 0.25 8.69 19.17
C SER A 147 0.56 10.14 19.60
N SER A 148 -0.29 10.73 20.43
CA SER A 148 0.02 11.98 21.12
C SER A 148 -0.49 11.95 22.55
N SER A 149 0.41 11.70 23.51
CA SER A 149 0.67 12.60 24.67
C SER A 149 1.45 11.87 25.78
N THR A 150 2.72 12.23 25.97
CA THR A 150 3.31 12.28 27.33
C THR A 150 4.20 13.50 27.41
N THR A 151 3.91 14.33 28.41
CA THR A 151 4.37 15.68 28.76
C THR A 151 5.88 15.94 28.67
N PRO A 152 6.33 17.18 28.32
CA PRO A 152 7.74 17.53 28.31
C PRO A 152 8.23 17.84 29.74
N ARG A 153 9.28 17.15 30.19
CA ARG A 153 10.05 17.49 31.38
C ARG A 153 11.34 18.20 30.94
N SER A 154 11.56 19.37 31.53
CA SER A 154 12.68 20.29 31.35
C SER A 154 14.07 19.62 31.45
N GLY A 155 14.96 19.90 30.49
CA GLY A 155 16.39 19.60 30.54
C GLY A 155 17.15 19.97 29.25
N SER A 156 17.98 21.03 29.36
CA SER A 156 18.97 21.71 28.50
C SER A 156 19.61 21.06 27.25
N PRO A 157 20.24 21.86 26.34
CA PRO A 157 20.41 21.55 24.92
C PRO A 157 21.83 21.09 24.57
N LEU A 158 21.95 20.01 23.80
CA LEU A 158 23.12 19.76 22.95
C LEU A 158 22.65 19.19 21.62
N GLY A 159 22.96 19.92 20.55
CA GLY A 159 22.61 19.56 19.18
C GLY A 159 23.30 18.28 18.75
N ARG A 160 22.56 17.42 18.03
CA ARG A 160 23.14 16.29 17.32
C ARG A 160 22.38 16.07 16.01
N SER A 161 23.10 16.22 14.91
CA SER A 161 22.68 15.88 13.56
C SER A 161 22.28 14.40 13.50
N ARG A 162 21.02 14.10 13.14
CA ARG A 162 20.52 12.73 13.05
C ARG A 162 20.75 12.20 11.66
N THR A 163 21.74 11.32 11.54
CA THR A 163 21.94 10.42 10.41
C THR A 163 20.82 9.37 10.37
N PHE A 164 20.60 8.82 9.18
CA PHE A 164 19.45 8.01 8.74
C PHE A 164 19.25 6.65 9.46
N ALA A 165 19.83 6.44 10.64
CA ALA A 165 19.94 5.15 11.31
C ALA A 165 19.56 5.13 12.82
N GLU A 166 18.85 6.12 13.33
CA GLU A 166 18.38 6.10 14.74
C GLU A 166 17.02 5.37 14.87
N GLU A 167 17.14 4.07 15.12
CA GLU A 167 16.49 3.37 16.23
C GLU A 167 14.95 3.40 16.31
N CYS A 168 14.34 2.30 15.86
CA CYS A 168 12.92 2.02 16.01
C CYS A 168 12.61 1.60 17.47
N LEU A 169 12.56 2.58 18.38
CA LEU A 169 12.26 2.41 19.81
C LEU A 169 10.83 1.92 20.12
N GLU A 170 9.99 1.66 19.10
CA GLU A 170 8.63 1.10 19.29
C GLU A 170 8.50 -0.38 18.87
N CYS A 171 9.58 -1.04 18.44
CA CYS A 171 9.54 -2.40 17.90
C CYS A 171 10.11 -3.48 18.85
N THR A 172 10.38 -3.17 20.12
CA THR A 172 10.98 -4.10 21.11
C THR A 172 9.99 -4.68 22.12
N ARG A 173 8.68 -4.70 21.83
CA ARG A 173 7.77 -5.55 22.62
C ARG A 173 7.96 -7.01 22.22
N THR A 174 8.85 -7.70 22.93
CA THR A 174 8.89 -9.15 23.00
C THR A 174 7.53 -9.64 23.52
N TRP A 175 6.79 -10.36 22.69
CA TRP A 175 5.64 -11.14 23.15
C TRP A 175 6.19 -12.38 23.86
N GLU A 176 6.28 -12.32 25.19
CA GLU A 176 6.29 -13.51 26.05
C GLU A 176 4.89 -13.64 26.67
N GLY A 177 4.23 -14.78 26.47
CA GLY A 177 2.91 -15.11 27.02
C GLY A 177 1.96 -15.67 25.97
#